data_AF-A0AAD3MSK7-F1
#
_entry.id   AF-A0AAD3MSK7-F1
#
_cell.length_a   1.000
_cell.length_b   1.000
_cell.length_c   1.000
_cell.angle_alpha   90.00
_cell.angle_beta   90.00
_cell.angle_gamma   90.00
#
_symmetry.space_group_name_H-M   'P 1'
#
loop_
_entity.id
_entity.type
_entity.pdbx_description
1 polymer ?
#
loop_
_entity_poly.entity_id
_entity_poly.type
_entity_poly.pdbx_seq_one_letter_code
_entity_poly.pdbx_strand_id
1 'polypeptide(L)'
;MRTCRTFFLGSNQSDQGQSFRGHIGGVVLWGYARSHEDLLKRPLQIDKSEPVIAMWADFSNVEELWAPYKVGLHPTIITTPVPEQELVSSFLPPPCGLTPCDNTDIILGYNNNWQLRAPKRIRYRIVNLSADDGGNPTVSEAQIQLQHQALIEAFRPYNITLDLSVHTVKNSSLQQRFILSNCRIGKIGNRQCDPECDHPRTGHDGGDCLRLGPCYNWKRQDGVCNMECNSIHYDYDDGDCCDPEVTDVLKTCFDPESPDR
;
A
#
# COMPACT_ATOMS: atom_id res chain seq x y z
N MET A 1 3.47 40.73 21.60
CA MET A 1 4.07 39.55 20.95
C MET A 1 3.07 39.01 19.94
N ARG A 2 3.41 38.93 18.64
CA ARG A 2 2.56 38.25 17.66
C ARG A 2 2.77 36.74 17.83
N THR A 3 1.74 36.00 18.20
CA THR A 3 1.77 34.53 18.25
C THR A 3 1.61 34.00 16.83
N CYS A 4 2.67 33.48 16.22
CA CYS A 4 2.58 32.74 14.96
C CYS A 4 1.91 31.38 15.22
N ARG A 5 0.99 30.97 14.34
CA ARG A 5 0.41 29.61 14.34
C ARG A 5 1.06 28.82 13.21
N THR A 6 1.60 27.65 13.52
CA THR A 6 2.24 26.78 12.54
C THR A 6 1.31 25.64 12.17
N PHE A 7 1.09 25.42 10.88
CA PHE A 7 0.40 24.24 10.36
C PHE A 7 1.43 23.15 10.04
N PHE A 8 1.21 21.94 10.55
CA PHE A 8 2.04 20.78 10.25
C PHE A 8 1.26 19.84 9.34
N LEU A 9 1.83 19.51 8.19
CA LEU A 9 1.26 18.50 7.28
C LEU A 9 1.99 17.17 7.48
N GLY A 10 1.26 16.19 8.01
CA GLY A 10 1.81 14.90 8.44
C GLY A 10 1.46 14.62 9.90
N SER A 11 2.19 13.69 10.53
CA SER A 11 2.03 13.37 11.94
C SER A 11 2.49 14.51 12.86
N ASN A 12 2.33 14.29 14.17
CA ASN A 12 2.84 15.13 15.25
C ASN A 12 4.33 15.51 15.14
N GLN A 13 4.75 16.50 15.96
CA GLN A 13 6.13 17.04 16.07
C GLN A 13 7.16 16.02 16.64
N SER A 14 6.91 14.72 16.52
CA SER A 14 7.88 13.70 16.91
C SER A 14 8.81 13.40 15.75
N ASP A 15 10.11 13.29 16.01
CA ASP A 15 11.08 12.79 15.03
C ASP A 15 10.73 11.37 14.53
N GLN A 16 9.99 10.60 15.34
CA GLN A 16 9.48 9.26 15.00
C GLN A 16 8.11 9.29 14.29
N GLY A 17 7.51 10.47 14.12
CA GLY A 17 6.21 10.64 13.47
C GLY A 17 6.26 10.34 11.97
N GLN A 18 5.14 9.87 11.42
CA GLN A 18 4.99 9.62 9.98
C GLN A 18 4.98 10.93 9.19
N SER A 19 5.72 10.99 8.09
CA SER A 19 5.69 12.12 7.15
C SER A 19 4.54 11.97 6.16
N PHE A 20 3.94 13.08 5.71
CA PHE A 20 3.00 13.03 4.59
C PHE A 20 3.72 12.53 3.32
N ARG A 21 3.12 11.54 2.64
CA ARG A 21 3.59 11.02 1.35
C ARG A 21 2.44 11.12 0.34
N GLY A 22 2.59 11.99 -0.65
CA GLY A 22 1.58 12.21 -1.68
C GLY A 22 1.79 13.54 -2.41
N HIS A 23 0.91 13.86 -3.34
CA HIS A 23 0.88 15.14 -4.06
C HIS A 23 -0.18 16.06 -3.46
N ILE A 24 0.11 17.36 -3.45
CA ILE A 24 -0.81 18.39 -2.96
C ILE A 24 -1.17 19.29 -4.15
N GLY A 25 -2.43 19.30 -4.53
CA GLY A 25 -2.95 20.20 -5.58
C GLY A 25 -3.38 21.57 -5.03
N GLY A 26 -3.69 21.66 -3.74
CA GLY A 26 -4.03 22.91 -3.07
C GLY A 26 -4.30 22.73 -1.58
N VAL A 27 -4.12 23.81 -0.82
CA VAL A 27 -4.35 23.93 0.62
C VAL A 27 -5.11 25.21 0.90
N VAL A 28 -6.21 25.10 1.65
CA VAL A 28 -6.96 26.26 2.13
C VAL A 28 -7.19 26.12 3.63
N LEU A 29 -6.86 27.15 4.39
CA LEU A 29 -7.02 27.23 5.84
C LEU A 29 -7.88 28.44 6.20
N TRP A 30 -8.96 28.21 6.94
CA TRP A 30 -9.84 29.26 7.45
C TRP A 30 -9.55 29.55 8.92
N GLY A 31 -9.82 30.79 9.34
CA GLY A 31 -9.72 31.20 10.74
C GLY A 31 -10.88 30.74 11.61
N TYR A 32 -11.84 29.99 11.05
CA TYR A 32 -13.07 29.55 11.69
C TYR A 32 -13.47 28.15 11.20
N ALA A 33 -14.30 27.45 11.97
CA ALA A 33 -14.81 26.13 11.62
C ALA A 33 -15.85 26.22 10.50
N ARG A 34 -15.71 25.39 9.47
CA ARG A 34 -16.65 25.28 8.33
C ARG A 34 -17.56 24.07 8.52
N SER A 35 -18.80 24.14 8.03
CA SER A 35 -19.68 22.98 8.03
C SER A 35 -19.28 21.98 6.93
N HIS A 36 -19.70 20.72 7.04
CA HIS A 36 -19.47 19.73 5.98
C HIS A 36 -20.10 20.16 4.65
N GLU A 37 -21.27 20.81 4.70
CA GLU A 37 -21.95 21.33 3.52
C GLU A 37 -21.12 22.41 2.81
N ASP A 38 -20.42 23.26 3.56
CA ASP A 38 -19.54 24.29 2.99
C ASP A 38 -18.28 23.71 2.34
N LEU A 39 -17.80 22.57 2.84
CA LEU A 39 -16.64 21.86 2.30
C LEU A 39 -16.96 21.11 0.99
N LEU A 40 -18.22 20.73 0.76
CA LEU A 40 -18.65 20.08 -0.48
C LEU A 40 -18.74 21.06 -1.66
N LYS A 41 -18.78 22.36 -1.39
CA LYS A 41 -18.84 23.40 -2.41
C LYS A 41 -17.41 23.71 -2.86
N ARG A 42 -17.17 23.86 -4.17
CA ARG A 42 -15.80 24.06 -4.69
C ARG A 42 -15.13 25.26 -4.02
N PRO A 43 -13.84 25.18 -3.67
CA PRO A 43 -13.13 26.23 -2.90
C PRO A 43 -13.24 27.63 -3.51
N LEU A 44 -13.33 27.73 -4.85
CA LEU A 44 -13.38 28.99 -5.58
C LEU A 44 -14.78 29.55 -5.81
N GLN A 45 -15.84 28.79 -5.51
CA GLN A 45 -17.20 29.26 -5.79
C GLN A 45 -17.85 29.99 -4.63
N ILE A 46 -17.32 29.89 -3.40
CA ILE A 46 -18.01 30.40 -2.22
C ILE A 46 -17.02 30.84 -1.14
N ASP A 47 -16.64 32.12 -1.15
CA ASP A 47 -16.55 32.85 0.11
C ASP A 47 -16.50 34.37 -0.06
N LYS A 48 -17.20 35.08 0.83
CA LYS A 48 -17.08 36.54 1.02
C LYS A 48 -15.97 36.90 2.01
N SER A 49 -15.33 35.91 2.65
CA SER A 49 -14.27 36.08 3.64
C SER A 49 -12.96 35.49 3.13
N GLU A 50 -11.88 36.25 3.20
CA GLU A 50 -10.55 35.77 2.80
C GLU A 50 -10.06 34.66 3.73
N PRO A 51 -9.58 33.52 3.19
CA PRO A 51 -8.96 32.46 3.98
C PRO A 51 -7.63 32.97 4.59
N VAL A 52 -7.21 32.35 5.69
CA VAL A 52 -5.92 32.66 6.35
C VAL A 52 -4.75 32.20 5.48
N ILE A 53 -4.91 31.06 4.80
CA ILE A 53 -3.98 30.55 3.79
C ILE A 53 -4.82 30.01 2.64
N ALA A 54 -4.51 30.38 1.40
CA ALA A 54 -5.02 29.73 0.21
C ALA A 54 -3.92 29.61 -0.83
N MET A 55 -3.62 28.37 -1.21
CA MET A 55 -2.66 28.02 -2.25
C MET A 55 -3.31 26.94 -3.10
N TRP A 56 -3.39 27.15 -4.41
CA TRP A 56 -4.04 26.19 -5.30
C TRP A 56 -3.35 26.21 -6.65
N ALA A 57 -2.96 25.03 -7.14
CA ALA A 57 -2.26 24.78 -8.39
C ALA A 57 -0.87 25.46 -8.55
N ASP A 58 -0.67 26.66 -8.01
CA ASP A 58 0.59 27.38 -8.03
C ASP A 58 1.30 27.26 -6.67
N PHE A 59 2.42 26.53 -6.68
CA PHE A 59 3.32 26.35 -5.54
C PHE A 59 4.65 27.09 -5.75
N SER A 60 4.70 28.11 -6.63
CA SER A 60 5.95 28.82 -6.97
C SER A 60 6.67 29.43 -5.76
N ASN A 61 5.92 29.85 -4.73
CA ASN A 61 6.47 30.41 -3.48
C ASN A 61 6.52 29.38 -2.34
N VAL A 62 6.60 28.08 -2.65
CA VAL A 62 6.57 27.02 -1.62
C VAL A 62 7.71 27.16 -0.61
N GLU A 63 8.90 27.60 -1.04
CA GLU A 63 10.08 27.73 -0.17
C GLU A 63 9.95 28.87 0.85
N GLU A 64 9.12 29.88 0.58
CA GLU A 64 8.85 30.98 1.52
C GLU A 64 7.76 30.62 2.55
N LEU A 65 6.89 29.67 2.20
CA LEU A 65 5.68 29.35 2.97
C LEU A 65 5.77 28.00 3.70
N TRP A 66 6.62 27.09 3.22
CA TRP A 66 6.79 25.74 3.74
C TRP A 66 8.25 25.49 4.11
N ALA A 67 8.47 25.07 5.34
CA ALA A 67 9.76 24.60 5.80
C ALA A 67 9.70 23.10 6.09
N PRO A 68 10.69 22.32 5.67
CA PRO A 68 10.74 20.92 6.05
C PRO A 68 11.04 20.80 7.55
N TYR A 69 10.26 19.97 8.24
CA TYR A 69 10.50 19.71 9.66
C TYR A 69 11.68 18.74 9.87
N LYS A 70 11.87 17.78 8.96
CA LYS A 70 12.96 16.80 9.01
C LYS A 70 14.11 17.22 8.10
N VAL A 71 15.34 17.07 8.59
CA VAL A 71 16.55 17.41 7.84
C VAL A 71 16.65 16.57 6.56
N GLY A 72 16.92 17.22 5.43
CA GLY A 72 17.19 16.55 4.14
C GLY A 72 15.97 16.22 3.28
N LEU A 73 14.74 16.50 3.73
CA LEU A 73 13.52 16.24 2.97
C LEU A 73 12.86 17.55 2.56
N HIS A 74 13.01 18.01 1.31
CA HIS A 74 12.34 19.21 0.81
C HIS A 74 11.15 18.84 -0.08
N PRO A 75 10.03 19.58 -0.03
CA PRO A 75 8.95 19.39 -0.98
C PRO A 75 9.44 19.72 -2.39
N THR A 76 9.16 18.84 -3.35
CA THR A 76 9.47 19.04 -4.76
C THR A 76 8.23 19.51 -5.52
N ILE A 77 8.34 20.61 -6.26
CA ILE A 77 7.27 21.04 -7.17
C ILE A 77 7.33 20.15 -8.41
N ILE A 78 6.23 19.47 -8.71
CA ILE A 78 6.08 18.70 -9.94
C ILE A 78 4.91 19.24 -10.77
N THR A 79 5.10 19.31 -12.08
CA THR A 79 4.01 19.61 -13.01
C THR A 79 3.25 18.32 -13.26
N THR A 80 2.01 18.24 -12.77
CA THR A 80 1.10 17.14 -13.09
C THR A 80 0.09 17.65 -14.10
N PRO A 81 -0.30 16.83 -15.11
CA PRO A 81 -1.43 17.19 -15.95
C PRO A 81 -2.64 17.40 -15.05
N VAL A 82 -3.38 18.50 -15.27
CA VAL A 82 -4.65 18.74 -14.58
C VAL A 82 -5.45 17.45 -14.74
N PRO A 83 -5.86 16.76 -13.65
CA PRO A 83 -6.77 15.64 -13.78
C PRO A 83 -7.94 16.18 -14.57
N GLU A 84 -8.18 15.63 -15.77
CA GLU A 84 -9.40 15.99 -16.49
C GLU A 84 -10.52 15.87 -15.47
N GLN A 85 -11.42 16.86 -15.44
CA GLN A 85 -12.71 16.57 -14.85
C GLN A 85 -13.21 15.41 -15.67
N GLU A 86 -13.09 14.19 -15.12
CA GLU A 86 -14.02 13.16 -15.44
C GLU A 86 -15.36 13.83 -15.21
N LEU A 87 -15.98 14.30 -16.29
CA LEU A 87 -17.40 14.17 -16.47
C LEU A 87 -17.61 12.73 -16.05
N VAL A 88 -18.03 12.56 -14.81
CA VAL A 88 -18.44 11.29 -14.29
C VAL A 88 -19.65 10.97 -15.14
N SER A 89 -19.39 10.43 -16.34
CA SER A 89 -20.30 9.59 -17.10
C SER A 89 -20.93 8.76 -16.02
N SER A 90 -22.24 8.94 -15.81
CA SER A 90 -23.02 8.37 -14.70
C SER A 90 -22.33 7.11 -14.27
N PHE A 91 -21.60 7.16 -13.14
CA PHE A 91 -20.59 6.16 -12.79
C PHE A 91 -21.25 4.81 -13.02
N LEU A 92 -20.99 4.19 -14.18
CA LEU A 92 -21.58 2.91 -14.49
C LEU A 92 -20.64 2.04 -13.70
N PRO A 93 -21.07 1.52 -12.54
CA PRO A 93 -20.20 0.66 -11.78
C PRO A 93 -19.66 -0.36 -12.79
N PRO A 94 -18.33 -0.52 -12.92
CA PRO A 94 -17.80 -1.61 -13.72
C PRO A 94 -18.55 -2.85 -13.25
N PRO A 95 -18.98 -3.76 -14.14
CA PRO A 95 -19.81 -4.90 -13.75
C PRO A 95 -19.19 -5.56 -12.52
N CYS A 96 -19.72 -5.23 -11.34
CA CYS A 96 -19.15 -5.59 -10.06
C CYS A 96 -19.92 -6.82 -9.61
N GLY A 97 -19.19 -7.86 -9.22
CA GLY A 97 -19.80 -9.17 -9.03
C GLY A 97 -18.87 -10.32 -9.31
N LEU A 98 -17.72 -10.38 -8.63
CA LEU A 98 -17.11 -11.70 -8.41
C LEU A 98 -17.95 -12.48 -7.38
N THR A 99 -18.69 -11.76 -6.53
CA THR A 99 -19.47 -12.34 -5.45
C THR A 99 -20.91 -11.83 -5.41
N PRO A 100 -21.84 -12.58 -4.79
CA PRO A 100 -23.19 -12.09 -4.50
C PRO A 100 -23.23 -10.80 -3.67
N CYS A 101 -22.17 -10.46 -2.94
CA CYS A 101 -22.09 -9.24 -2.14
C CYS A 101 -21.94 -7.97 -2.98
N ASP A 102 -21.54 -8.08 -4.25
CA ASP A 102 -21.39 -6.94 -5.16
C ASP A 102 -22.68 -6.65 -5.95
N ASN A 103 -23.71 -7.49 -5.78
CA ASN A 103 -25.00 -7.31 -6.43
C ASN A 103 -25.77 -6.14 -5.79
N THR A 104 -26.09 -5.13 -6.60
CA THR A 104 -26.76 -3.91 -6.15
C THR A 104 -28.13 -4.17 -5.53
N ASP A 105 -28.88 -5.15 -6.02
CA ASP A 105 -30.19 -5.50 -5.47
C ASP A 105 -30.07 -6.13 -4.08
N ILE A 106 -29.01 -6.92 -3.84
CA ILE A 106 -28.69 -7.49 -2.52
C ILE A 106 -28.26 -6.37 -1.55
N ILE A 107 -27.39 -5.46 -1.99
CA ILE A 107 -26.92 -4.32 -1.17
C ILE A 107 -28.10 -3.40 -0.79
N LEU A 108 -28.91 -3.00 -1.77
CA LEU A 108 -30.10 -2.17 -1.54
C LEU A 108 -31.14 -2.91 -0.70
N GLY A 109 -31.26 -4.22 -0.92
CA GLY A 109 -32.08 -5.12 -0.12
C GLY A 109 -31.71 -5.16 1.35
N TYR A 110 -30.43 -4.99 1.72
CA TYR A 110 -29.98 -4.99 3.12
C TYR A 110 -30.64 -3.88 3.97
N ASN A 111 -31.00 -2.76 3.34
CA ASN A 111 -31.71 -1.69 4.03
C ASN A 111 -33.19 -2.00 4.27
N ASN A 112 -33.80 -2.74 3.34
CA ASN A 112 -35.23 -3.05 3.35
C ASN A 112 -35.55 -4.38 4.08
N ASN A 113 -34.53 -5.21 4.35
CA ASN A 113 -34.66 -6.53 4.95
C ASN A 113 -34.02 -6.56 6.34
N TRP A 114 -34.76 -6.13 7.37
CA TRP A 114 -34.29 -6.06 8.76
C TRP A 114 -33.78 -7.40 9.31
N GLN A 115 -34.29 -8.53 8.81
CA GLN A 115 -33.85 -9.88 9.17
C GLN A 115 -32.37 -10.12 8.83
N LEU A 116 -31.83 -9.44 7.82
CA LEU A 116 -30.41 -9.49 7.48
C LEU A 116 -29.55 -8.72 8.49
N ARG A 117 -30.14 -7.95 9.41
CA ARG A 117 -29.47 -7.24 10.51
C ARG A 117 -29.49 -8.01 11.84
N ALA A 118 -30.03 -9.23 11.83
CA ALA A 118 -30.00 -10.12 12.99
C ALA A 118 -28.55 -10.32 13.48
N PRO A 119 -28.34 -10.62 14.78
CA PRO A 119 -27.02 -10.91 15.29
C PRO A 119 -26.34 -12.04 14.52
N LYS A 120 -25.10 -11.82 14.08
CA LYS A 120 -24.29 -12.83 13.40
C LYS A 120 -23.07 -13.16 14.22
N ARG A 121 -22.66 -14.43 14.16
CA ARG A 121 -21.46 -14.94 14.79
C ARG A 121 -20.52 -15.47 13.73
N ILE A 122 -19.42 -14.76 13.48
CA ILE A 122 -18.39 -15.13 12.52
C ILE A 122 -17.30 -15.90 13.26
N ARG A 123 -17.05 -17.13 12.83
CA ARG A 123 -15.93 -17.94 13.31
C ARG A 123 -14.83 -17.87 12.27
N TYR A 124 -13.65 -17.43 12.66
CA TYR A 124 -12.50 -17.39 11.76
C TYR A 124 -11.28 -18.03 12.42
N ARG A 125 -10.38 -18.51 11.58
CA ARG A 125 -9.15 -19.16 12.00
C ARG A 125 -7.97 -18.45 11.39
N ILE A 126 -7.01 -18.07 12.22
CA ILE A 126 -5.69 -17.66 11.77
C ILE A 126 -4.82 -18.91 11.73
N VAL A 127 -4.24 -19.18 10.56
CA VAL A 127 -3.19 -20.18 10.41
C VAL A 127 -1.85 -19.44 10.47
N ASN A 128 -1.10 -19.62 11.56
CA ASN A 128 0.16 -18.94 11.79
C ASN A 128 1.32 -19.91 11.53
N LEU A 129 2.35 -19.49 10.82
CA LEU A 129 3.51 -20.33 10.55
C LEU A 129 4.59 -20.02 11.59
N SER A 130 5.31 -21.04 12.04
CA SER A 130 6.48 -20.89 12.90
C SER A 130 7.62 -21.76 12.40
N ALA A 131 8.83 -21.52 12.92
CA ALA A 131 9.93 -22.43 12.74
C ALA A 131 9.58 -23.83 13.31
N ASP A 132 10.35 -24.85 12.91
CA ASP A 132 10.10 -26.25 13.28
C ASP A 132 10.16 -26.48 14.79
N ASP A 133 10.99 -25.71 15.51
CA ASP A 133 11.08 -25.70 16.97
C ASP A 133 9.85 -25.03 17.65
N GLY A 134 9.02 -24.34 16.88
CA GLY A 134 7.89 -23.53 17.36
C GLY A 134 8.26 -22.09 17.69
N GLY A 135 9.53 -21.71 17.53
CA GLY A 135 10.02 -20.34 17.67
C GLY A 135 9.68 -19.46 16.47
N ASN A 136 9.94 -18.16 16.63
CA ASN A 136 9.83 -17.15 15.58
C ASN A 136 8.53 -17.24 14.75
N PRO A 137 7.33 -17.17 15.34
CA PRO A 137 6.10 -17.18 14.55
C PRO A 137 6.02 -15.99 13.59
N THR A 138 5.40 -16.17 12.42
CA THR A 138 5.26 -15.13 11.38
C THR A 138 4.54 -13.90 11.92
N VAL A 139 3.53 -14.11 12.77
CA VAL A 139 2.84 -13.05 13.51
C VAL A 139 2.88 -13.37 14.99
N SER A 140 3.18 -12.38 15.84
CA SER A 140 3.17 -12.57 17.29
C SER A 140 1.75 -12.69 17.85
N GLU A 141 1.60 -13.38 18.98
CA GLU A 141 0.30 -13.49 19.67
C GLU A 141 -0.28 -12.12 20.02
N ALA A 142 0.58 -11.17 20.46
CA ALA A 142 0.16 -9.82 20.78
C ALA A 142 -0.44 -9.08 19.56
N GLN A 143 0.16 -9.26 18.37
CA GLN A 143 -0.38 -8.69 17.13
C GLN A 143 -1.71 -9.33 16.73
N ILE A 144 -1.84 -10.65 16.88
CA ILE A 144 -3.09 -11.37 16.62
C ILE A 144 -4.21 -10.82 17.51
N GLN A 145 -3.97 -10.69 18.81
CA GLN A 145 -4.97 -10.18 19.75
C GLN A 145 -5.32 -8.71 19.48
N LEU A 146 -4.33 -7.88 19.14
CA LEU A 146 -4.56 -6.48 18.79
C LEU A 146 -5.46 -6.35 17.55
N GLN A 147 -5.19 -7.13 16.49
CA GLN A 147 -6.02 -7.11 15.28
C GLN A 147 -7.41 -7.70 15.54
N HIS A 148 -7.51 -8.76 16.35
CA HIS A 148 -8.78 -9.34 16.75
C HIS A 148 -9.67 -8.32 17.48
N GLN A 149 -9.08 -7.57 18.42
CA GLN A 149 -9.78 -6.51 19.14
C GLN A 149 -10.27 -5.41 18.19
N ALA A 150 -9.42 -4.99 17.24
CA ALA A 150 -9.81 -4.00 16.23
C ALA A 150 -10.98 -4.48 15.36
N LEU A 151 -11.02 -5.77 14.99
CA LEU A 151 -12.15 -6.36 14.28
C LEU A 151 -13.43 -6.34 15.13
N ILE A 152 -13.34 -6.75 16.40
CA ILE A 152 -14.49 -6.70 17.32
C ILE A 152 -15.05 -5.27 17.40
N GLU A 153 -14.19 -4.27 17.60
CA GLU A 153 -14.61 -2.88 17.73
C GLU A 153 -15.26 -2.35 16.45
N ALA A 154 -14.69 -2.65 15.29
CA ALA A 154 -15.22 -2.23 14.00
C ALA A 154 -16.60 -2.85 13.70
N PHE A 155 -16.82 -4.10 14.09
CA PHE A 155 -18.03 -4.85 13.73
C PHE A 155 -19.11 -4.88 14.82
N ARG A 156 -18.78 -4.50 16.06
CA ARG A 156 -19.71 -4.41 17.19
C ARG A 156 -20.98 -3.58 16.88
N PRO A 157 -20.93 -2.42 16.21
CA PRO A 157 -22.12 -1.63 15.90
C PRO A 157 -23.16 -2.35 15.01
N TYR A 158 -22.74 -3.41 14.30
CA TYR A 158 -23.56 -4.11 13.31
C TYR A 158 -24.15 -5.44 13.82
N ASN A 159 -24.08 -5.68 15.15
CA ASN A 159 -24.45 -6.96 15.78
C ASN A 159 -23.67 -8.16 15.22
N ILE A 160 -22.42 -7.95 14.85
CA ILE A 160 -21.53 -9.02 14.37
C ILE A 160 -20.52 -9.32 15.47
N THR A 161 -20.54 -10.55 15.99
CA THR A 161 -19.53 -11.07 16.91
C THR A 161 -18.52 -11.92 16.14
N LEU A 162 -17.26 -11.88 16.59
CA LEU A 162 -16.19 -12.65 15.97
C LEU A 162 -15.58 -13.61 17.00
N ASP A 163 -15.47 -14.89 16.65
CA ASP A 163 -14.68 -15.86 17.40
C ASP A 163 -13.40 -16.17 16.64
N LEU A 164 -12.28 -15.93 17.31
CA LEU A 164 -10.95 -16.28 16.82
C LEU A 164 -10.58 -17.71 17.25
N SER A 165 -10.01 -18.48 16.32
CA SER A 165 -9.16 -19.62 16.63
C SER A 165 -7.79 -19.46 15.98
N VAL A 166 -6.72 -19.88 16.65
CA VAL A 166 -5.36 -19.83 16.10
C VAL A 166 -4.87 -21.26 15.92
N HIS A 167 -4.35 -21.56 14.74
CA HIS A 167 -3.69 -22.82 14.43
C HIS A 167 -2.26 -22.55 13.99
N THR A 168 -1.29 -22.97 14.80
CA THR A 168 0.13 -22.81 14.49
C THR A 168 0.65 -24.03 13.76
N VAL A 169 1.25 -23.81 12.58
CA VAL A 169 1.92 -24.83 11.78
C VAL A 169 3.43 -24.64 11.94
N LYS A 170 4.11 -25.65 12.47
CA LYS A 170 5.58 -25.67 12.64
C LYS A 170 6.21 -26.19 11.36
N ASN A 171 6.67 -25.29 10.50
CA ASN A 171 7.31 -25.65 9.24
C ASN A 171 8.17 -24.48 8.75
N SER A 172 9.48 -24.56 8.96
CA SER A 172 10.42 -23.50 8.59
C SER A 172 10.41 -23.23 7.08
N SER A 173 10.28 -24.28 6.25
CA SER A 173 10.23 -24.14 4.79
C SER A 173 8.98 -23.38 4.34
N LEU A 174 7.79 -23.70 4.89
CA LEU A 174 6.57 -22.96 4.57
C LEU A 174 6.63 -21.52 5.08
N GLN A 175 7.23 -21.29 6.25
CA GLN A 175 7.38 -19.96 6.81
C GLN A 175 8.22 -19.04 5.91
N GLN A 176 9.23 -19.58 5.24
CA GLN A 176 10.11 -18.84 4.34
C GLN A 176 9.48 -18.59 2.95
N ARG A 177 8.47 -19.36 2.56
CA ARG A 177 7.78 -19.21 1.28
C ARG A 177 6.86 -17.98 1.29
N PHE A 178 6.98 -17.19 0.23
CA PHE A 178 6.10 -16.06 -0.02
C PHE A 178 5.01 -16.46 -1.03
N ILE A 179 3.75 -16.20 -0.69
CA ILE A 179 2.60 -16.47 -1.56
C ILE A 179 2.05 -15.13 -2.04
N LEU A 180 2.09 -14.91 -3.35
CA LEU A 180 1.34 -13.84 -4.00
C LEU A 180 0.04 -14.40 -4.54
N SER A 181 -1.07 -13.75 -4.17
CA SER A 181 -2.37 -14.06 -4.74
C SER A 181 -2.35 -13.75 -6.24
N ASN A 182 -2.86 -14.67 -7.06
CA ASN A 182 -3.02 -14.56 -8.51
C ASN A 182 -1.72 -14.46 -9.35
N CYS A 183 -0.54 -14.30 -8.75
CA CYS A 183 0.73 -14.40 -9.46
C CYS A 183 1.20 -15.86 -9.52
N ARG A 184 1.09 -16.49 -10.70
CA ARG A 184 1.62 -17.84 -10.93
C ARG A 184 3.12 -17.76 -11.20
N ILE A 185 3.88 -18.77 -10.78
CA ILE A 185 5.35 -18.73 -10.89
C ILE A 185 5.84 -18.53 -12.34
N GLY A 186 5.19 -19.15 -13.34
CA GLY A 186 5.55 -18.99 -14.75
C GLY A 186 5.15 -17.65 -15.39
N LYS A 187 4.58 -16.73 -14.62
CA LYS A 187 4.39 -15.33 -15.05
C LYS A 187 5.63 -14.47 -14.78
N ILE A 188 6.36 -14.78 -13.73
CA ILE A 188 7.56 -14.06 -13.32
C ILE A 188 8.64 -14.22 -14.39
N GLY A 189 9.16 -13.12 -14.94
CA GLY A 189 10.20 -13.18 -15.95
C GLY A 189 9.73 -13.78 -17.28
N ASN A 190 8.45 -13.64 -17.64
CA ASN A 190 7.93 -14.10 -18.93
C ASN A 190 8.12 -13.06 -20.07
N ARG A 191 8.81 -11.95 -19.79
CA ARG A 191 9.06 -10.80 -20.68
C ARG A 191 7.81 -9.97 -20.96
N GLN A 192 6.82 -10.04 -20.09
CA GLN A 192 5.60 -9.25 -20.13
C GLN A 192 5.29 -8.79 -18.71
N CYS A 193 5.09 -7.48 -18.50
CA CYS A 193 4.70 -7.00 -17.19
C CYS A 193 3.29 -7.48 -16.82
N ASP A 194 3.20 -8.43 -15.91
CA ASP A 194 2.00 -8.93 -15.24
C ASP A 194 1.79 -8.12 -13.94
N PRO A 195 0.80 -7.21 -13.87
CA PRO A 195 0.63 -6.29 -12.73
C PRO A 195 0.37 -6.99 -11.39
N GLU A 196 -0.20 -8.19 -11.39
CA GLU A 196 -0.37 -9.00 -10.18
C GLU A 196 0.95 -9.58 -9.63
N CYS A 197 1.99 -9.62 -10.46
CA CYS A 197 3.33 -10.08 -10.14
C CYS A 197 4.32 -8.92 -9.89
N ASP A 198 3.90 -7.67 -10.08
CA ASP A 198 4.69 -6.46 -9.77
C ASP A 198 4.86 -6.28 -8.26
N HIS A 199 5.84 -6.97 -7.69
CA HIS A 199 6.13 -6.96 -6.27
C HIS A 199 7.64 -7.04 -6.01
N PRO A 200 8.18 -6.38 -4.97
CA PRO A 200 9.63 -6.42 -4.69
C PRO A 200 10.20 -7.84 -4.47
N ARG A 201 9.40 -8.74 -3.88
CA ARG A 201 9.80 -10.15 -3.66
C ARG A 201 9.88 -11.02 -4.92
N THR A 202 9.29 -10.57 -6.03
CA THR A 202 9.40 -11.22 -7.33
C THR A 202 10.39 -10.47 -8.23
N GLY A 203 11.09 -9.47 -7.71
CA GLY A 203 11.93 -8.60 -8.54
C GLY A 203 11.13 -7.71 -9.47
N HIS A 204 9.91 -7.32 -9.07
CA HIS A 204 8.96 -6.60 -9.92
C HIS A 204 8.70 -7.37 -11.22
N ASP A 205 8.16 -8.59 -11.05
CA ASP A 205 7.84 -9.55 -12.11
C ASP A 205 9.08 -10.05 -12.87
N GLY A 206 10.13 -10.44 -12.15
CA GLY A 206 11.40 -10.85 -12.71
C GLY A 206 12.12 -9.72 -13.47
N GLY A 207 11.73 -8.47 -13.21
CA GLY A 207 12.18 -7.27 -13.90
C GLY A 207 11.29 -6.85 -15.06
N ASP A 208 10.26 -7.62 -15.44
CA ASP A 208 9.41 -7.33 -16.60
C ASP A 208 8.59 -6.04 -16.43
N CYS A 209 8.25 -5.67 -15.20
CA CYS A 209 7.55 -4.42 -14.88
C CYS A 209 8.49 -3.24 -14.63
N LEU A 210 9.81 -3.47 -14.60
CA LEU A 210 10.79 -2.40 -14.44
C LEU A 210 11.38 -1.99 -15.78
N ARG A 211 11.57 -0.68 -15.93
CA ARG A 211 12.50 -0.16 -16.93
C ARG A 211 13.89 -0.15 -16.33
N LEU A 212 14.57 -1.28 -16.38
CA LEU A 212 15.94 -1.40 -15.88
C LEU A 212 16.91 -0.63 -16.80
N GLY A 213 17.92 -0.03 -16.17
CA GLY A 213 19.06 0.55 -16.90
C GLY A 213 19.90 -0.52 -17.59
N PRO A 214 20.91 -0.12 -18.38
CA PRO A 214 21.85 -1.08 -18.94
C PRO A 214 22.65 -1.76 -17.83
N CYS A 215 22.61 -3.10 -17.80
CA CYS A 215 23.59 -3.89 -17.05
C CYS A 215 24.83 -4.08 -17.91
N TYR A 216 26.00 -3.77 -17.34
CA TYR A 216 27.26 -3.94 -18.05
C TYR A 216 27.75 -5.38 -17.93
N ASN A 217 28.30 -5.93 -19.02
CA ASN A 217 28.77 -7.32 -19.07
C ASN A 217 29.79 -7.68 -17.97
N TRP A 218 30.62 -6.74 -17.50
CA TRP A 218 31.61 -7.01 -16.46
C TRP A 218 31.04 -7.11 -15.05
N LYS A 219 29.75 -6.78 -14.86
CA LYS A 219 29.04 -6.96 -13.59
C LYS A 219 28.35 -8.31 -13.49
N ARG A 220 28.08 -8.95 -14.62
CA ARG A 220 27.42 -10.25 -14.62
C ARG A 220 28.42 -11.36 -14.32
N GLN A 221 27.99 -12.33 -13.52
CA GLN A 221 28.81 -13.46 -13.13
C GLN A 221 30.16 -13.03 -12.50
N ASP A 222 30.18 -11.92 -11.77
CA ASP A 222 31.36 -11.39 -11.08
C ASP A 222 31.50 -11.93 -9.65
N GLY A 223 30.57 -12.78 -9.22
CA GLY A 223 30.49 -13.35 -7.88
C GLY A 223 29.84 -12.41 -6.87
N VAL A 224 29.14 -11.38 -7.33
CA VAL A 224 28.37 -10.44 -6.52
C VAL A 224 26.99 -10.31 -7.13
N CYS A 225 25.94 -10.47 -6.32
CA CYS A 225 24.57 -10.20 -6.80
C CYS A 225 24.38 -8.68 -7.03
N ASN A 226 24.49 -8.25 -8.29
CA ASN A 226 24.22 -6.89 -8.76
C ASN A 226 22.71 -6.74 -9.04
N MET A 227 22.01 -6.04 -8.14
CA MET A 227 20.55 -5.88 -8.22
C MET A 227 20.06 -5.19 -9.50
N GLU A 228 20.88 -4.37 -10.14
CA GLU A 228 20.58 -3.76 -11.44
C GLU A 228 20.61 -4.75 -12.61
N CYS A 229 21.28 -5.89 -12.43
CA CYS A 229 21.38 -7.00 -13.37
C CYS A 229 20.44 -8.15 -12.97
N ASN A 230 19.81 -8.10 -11.80
CA ASN A 230 18.93 -9.14 -11.28
C ASN A 230 17.53 -9.11 -11.93
N SER A 231 17.45 -9.55 -13.19
CA SER A 231 16.23 -9.66 -13.97
C SER A 231 16.35 -10.70 -15.05
N ILE A 232 15.22 -11.14 -15.62
CA ILE A 232 15.19 -12.08 -16.74
C ILE A 232 15.97 -11.60 -17.97
N HIS A 233 16.14 -10.28 -18.16
CA HIS A 233 16.88 -9.76 -19.32
C HIS A 233 18.39 -10.01 -19.25
N TYR A 234 18.90 -10.26 -18.05
CA TYR A 234 20.31 -10.50 -17.78
C TYR A 234 20.49 -11.81 -17.01
N ASP A 235 19.55 -12.75 -17.19
CA ASP A 235 19.55 -14.08 -16.57
C ASP A 235 19.83 -14.04 -15.05
N TYR A 236 19.20 -13.06 -14.37
CA TYR A 236 19.31 -12.82 -12.93
C TYR A 236 20.75 -12.65 -12.45
N ASP A 237 21.47 -11.79 -13.16
CA ASP A 237 22.91 -11.53 -13.00
C ASP A 237 23.79 -12.74 -13.37
N ASP A 238 23.42 -13.42 -14.46
CA ASP A 238 23.98 -14.70 -14.90
C ASP A 238 24.04 -15.76 -13.75
N GLY A 239 23.06 -15.70 -12.84
CA GLY A 239 22.88 -16.63 -11.73
C GLY A 239 23.46 -16.18 -10.38
N ASP A 240 24.27 -15.12 -10.31
CA ASP A 240 24.91 -14.68 -9.06
C ASP A 240 23.87 -14.31 -7.97
N CYS A 241 22.70 -13.81 -8.37
CA CYS A 241 21.62 -13.49 -7.44
C CYS A 241 20.79 -14.68 -6.95
N CYS A 242 21.07 -15.88 -7.47
CA CYS A 242 20.45 -17.13 -7.06
C CYS A 242 21.46 -18.13 -6.47
N ASP A 243 22.74 -17.75 -6.32
CA ASP A 243 23.75 -18.57 -5.68
C ASP A 243 23.74 -18.38 -4.14
N PRO A 244 23.49 -19.44 -3.35
CA PRO A 244 23.47 -19.37 -1.88
C PRO A 244 24.82 -19.06 -1.24
N GLU A 245 25.94 -19.27 -1.95
CA GLU A 245 27.28 -18.88 -1.47
C GLU A 245 27.55 -17.38 -1.67
N VAL A 246 26.81 -16.72 -2.57
CA VAL A 246 26.97 -15.30 -2.92
C VAL A 246 25.98 -14.41 -2.18
N THR A 247 24.72 -14.84 -2.04
CA THR A 247 23.64 -13.97 -1.55
C THR A 247 22.59 -14.70 -0.72
N ASP A 248 21.72 -13.92 -0.05
CA ASP A 248 20.55 -14.46 0.64
C ASP A 248 19.43 -14.72 -0.38
N VAL A 249 19.45 -15.91 -0.98
CA VAL A 249 18.56 -16.34 -2.07
C VAL A 249 17.07 -16.17 -1.75
N LEU A 250 16.67 -16.23 -0.48
CA LEU A 250 15.28 -15.99 -0.04
C LEU A 250 14.82 -14.52 -0.24
N LYS A 251 15.77 -13.62 -0.45
CA LYS A 251 15.51 -12.18 -0.66
C LYS A 251 15.81 -11.75 -2.09
N THR A 252 16.82 -12.33 -2.72
CA THR A 252 17.40 -11.82 -3.97
C THR A 252 17.18 -12.75 -5.17
N CYS A 253 16.90 -14.04 -4.97
CA CYS A 253 16.65 -14.93 -6.10
C CYS A 253 15.25 -14.72 -6.66
N PHE A 254 15.17 -14.10 -7.83
CA PHE A 254 13.91 -13.84 -8.54
C PHE A 254 13.64 -14.82 -9.68
N ASP A 255 14.62 -15.66 -10.01
CA ASP A 255 14.50 -16.69 -11.03
C ASP A 255 13.44 -17.74 -10.61
N PRO A 256 12.34 -17.89 -11.35
CA PRO A 256 11.33 -18.91 -11.07
C PRO A 256 11.85 -20.35 -11.30
N GLU A 257 12.91 -20.53 -12.09
CA GLU A 257 13.48 -21.84 -12.44
C GLU A 257 14.63 -22.26 -11.53
N SER A 258 15.13 -21.35 -10.68
CA SER A 258 16.24 -21.66 -9.75
C SER A 258 15.83 -22.74 -8.74
N PRO A 259 16.67 -23.78 -8.55
CA PRO A 259 16.43 -24.83 -7.55
C PRO A 259 16.63 -24.34 -6.11
N ASP A 260 17.34 -23.23 -5.92
CA ASP A 260 17.77 -22.70 -4.62
C ASP A 260 16.78 -21.66 -4.04
N ARG A 261 15.58 -21.56 -4.62
CA ARG A 261 14.52 -20.61 -4.25
C ARG A 261 13.62 -21.07 -3.09
#